data_AF-A0A920QU85-F1
#
_entry.id   AF-A0A920QU85-F1
#
_cell.length_a   1.000
_cell.length_b   1.000
_cell.length_c   1.000
_cell.angle_alpha   90.00
_cell.angle_beta   90.00
_cell.angle_gamma   90.00
#
_symmetry.space_group_name_H-M   'P 1'
#
loop_
_entity.id
_entity.type
_entity.pdbx_description
1 polymer ?
#
loop_
_entity_poly.entity_id
_entity_poly.type
_entity_poly.pdbx_seq_one_letter_code
_entity_poly.pdbx_strand_id
1 'polypeptide(L)'
;MFLCGGAFEGLEEIISNRIGKDNSSIGFLADSPIQDKLDQSQNILKYISPEDLQKYGFIPELIGRLPINISFNHLDKNALIKVLTEPKNSLIKQYKNYLR
;
A
#
# COMPACT_ATOMS: atom_id res chain seq x y z
N MET A 1 9.97 5.06 20.52
CA MET A 1 9.24 5.09 19.24
C MET A 1 9.57 3.81 18.50
N PHE A 2 8.58 2.98 18.19
CA PHE A 2 8.77 1.75 17.43
C PHE A 2 8.26 1.98 16.00
N LEU A 3 9.04 1.52 15.01
CA LEU A 3 8.62 1.50 13.61
C LEU A 3 8.68 0.05 13.15
N CYS A 4 7.52 -0.47 12.77
CA CYS A 4 7.39 -1.80 12.18
C CYS A 4 7.00 -1.60 10.72
N GLY A 5 7.78 -2.15 9.80
CA GLY A 5 7.52 -2.07 8.36
C GLY A 5 7.79 -3.42 7.71
N GLY A 6 7.06 -3.69 6.62
CA GLY A 6 7.16 -4.93 5.86
C GLY A 6 6.50 -4.79 4.50
N ALA A 7 6.72 -5.79 3.64
CA ALA A 7 5.97 -5.96 2.41
C ALA A 7 4.84 -6.96 2.68
N PHE A 8 3.60 -6.55 2.45
CA PHE A 8 2.41 -7.35 2.76
C PHE A 8 1.74 -7.79 1.46
N GLU A 9 2.25 -8.86 0.87
CA GLU A 9 1.72 -9.42 -0.38
C GLU A 9 0.33 -10.03 -0.15
N GLY A 10 -0.61 -9.80 -1.06
CA GLY A 10 -1.98 -10.31 -0.94
C GLY A 10 -2.88 -9.52 0.02
N LEU A 11 -2.34 -8.58 0.80
CA LEU A 11 -3.15 -7.69 1.64
C LEU A 11 -4.10 -6.81 0.81
N GLU A 12 -3.67 -6.43 -0.40
CA GLU A 12 -4.48 -5.69 -1.37
C GLU A 12 -5.77 -6.44 -1.73
N GLU A 13 -5.71 -7.77 -1.86
CA GLU A 13 -6.86 -8.62 -2.15
C GLU A 13 -7.83 -8.70 -0.96
N ILE A 14 -7.30 -8.75 0.26
CA ILE A 14 -8.14 -8.72 1.48
C ILE A 14 -8.90 -7.40 1.58
N ILE A 15 -8.21 -6.28 1.32
CA ILE A 15 -8.80 -4.94 1.35
C ILE A 15 -9.83 -4.79 0.22
N SER A 16 -9.50 -5.22 -1.01
CA SER A 16 -10.40 -5.12 -2.16
C SER A 16 -11.67 -5.95 -1.95
N ASN A 17 -11.55 -7.15 -1.39
CA ASN A 17 -12.68 -7.99 -1.04
C ASN A 17 -13.59 -7.36 0.02
N ARG A 18 -13.03 -6.64 1.01
CA ARG A 18 -13.84 -5.91 2.00
C ARG A 18 -14.59 -4.75 1.35
N ILE A 19 -13.88 -3.89 0.62
CA ILE A 19 -14.47 -2.72 -0.04
C ILE A 19 -15.51 -3.14 -1.09
N GLY A 20 -15.25 -4.22 -1.83
CA GLY A 20 -16.18 -4.80 -2.79
C GLY A 20 -17.43 -5.39 -2.15
N LYS A 21 -17.32 -5.97 -0.94
CA LYS A 21 -18.45 -6.49 -0.16
C LYS A 21 -19.33 -5.38 0.42
N ASP A 22 -18.75 -4.26 0.85
CA ASP A 22 -19.51 -3.12 1.36
C ASP A 22 -20.34 -2.43 0.26
N ASN A 23 -19.95 -2.61 -1.02
CA ASN A 23 -20.64 -2.07 -2.19
C ASN A 23 -21.56 -3.08 -2.92
N SER A 24 -21.59 -4.35 -2.50
CA SER A 24 -22.57 -5.32 -3.02
C SER A 24 -23.93 -5.08 -2.35
N SER A 25 -24.68 -4.11 -2.87
CA SER A 25 -26.07 -3.93 -2.48
C SER A 25 -26.88 -5.15 -2.90
N ILE A 26 -27.35 -5.90 -1.91
CA ILE A 26 -28.42 -6.87 -2.10
C ILE A 26 -29.68 -6.07 -2.43
N GLY A 27 -30.04 -6.01 -3.72
CA GLY A 27 -31.33 -5.52 -4.18
C GLY A 27 -31.28 -4.35 -5.16
N PHE A 28 -31.64 -4.64 -6.41
CA PHE A 28 -32.36 -3.75 -7.34
C PHE A 28 -31.64 -2.52 -7.94
N LEU A 29 -30.41 -2.18 -7.54
CA LEU A 29 -29.62 -1.09 -8.17
C LEU A 29 -28.16 -1.50 -8.46
N ALA A 30 -27.93 -2.78 -8.77
CA ALA A 30 -26.60 -3.37 -8.93
C ALA A 30 -25.82 -2.91 -10.19
N ASP A 31 -26.43 -2.13 -11.08
CA ASP A 31 -25.76 -1.51 -12.23
C ASP A 31 -25.35 -0.07 -11.89
N SER A 32 -24.44 0.09 -10.92
CA SER A 32 -23.75 1.37 -10.72
C SER A 32 -22.28 1.20 -11.12
N PRO A 33 -21.73 2.06 -12.01
CA PRO A 33 -20.40 1.96 -12.60
C PRO A 33 -19.28 2.35 -11.61
N ILE A 34 -19.45 2.01 -10.32
CA ILE A 34 -18.48 2.28 -9.26
C ILE A 34 -17.41 1.18 -9.23
N GLN A 35 -17.70 0.00 -9.79
CA GLN A 35 -16.70 -1.08 -9.93
C GLN A 35 -15.52 -0.66 -10.84
N ASP A 36 -15.75 0.23 -11.82
CA ASP A 36 -14.71 0.74 -12.72
C ASP A 36 -13.91 1.93 -12.13
N LYS A 37 -14.31 2.46 -10.97
CA LYS A 37 -13.74 3.69 -10.37
C LYS A 37 -12.98 3.48 -9.06
N LEU A 38 -12.77 2.24 -8.63
CA LEU A 38 -11.64 1.95 -7.73
C LEU A 38 -10.42 1.81 -8.61
N ASP A 39 -10.03 2.95 -9.17
CA ASP A 39 -8.97 3.11 -10.14
C ASP A 39 -7.75 2.27 -9.73
N GLN A 40 -7.25 1.47 -10.67
CA GLN A 40 -5.92 0.86 -10.65
C GLN A 40 -4.78 1.90 -10.44
N SER A 41 -5.09 3.20 -10.39
CA SER A 41 -4.19 4.31 -10.11
C SER A 41 -4.11 4.72 -8.63
N GLN A 42 -5.06 4.30 -7.78
CA GLN A 42 -5.08 4.68 -6.36
C GLN A 42 -4.61 3.51 -5.48
N ASN A 43 -3.55 3.76 -4.71
CA ASN A 43 -2.96 2.78 -3.78
C ASN A 43 -3.99 2.33 -2.73
N ILE A 44 -4.58 1.14 -2.94
CA ILE A 44 -5.66 0.60 -2.11
C ILE A 44 -5.22 0.34 -0.66
N LEU A 45 -3.92 0.15 -0.43
CA LEU A 45 -3.33 -0.02 0.90
C LEU A 45 -3.59 1.19 1.82
N LYS A 46 -3.93 2.36 1.28
CA LYS A 46 -4.30 3.55 2.07
C LYS A 46 -5.61 3.36 2.86
N TYR A 47 -6.46 2.45 2.42
CA TYR A 47 -7.75 2.16 3.05
C TYR A 47 -7.68 1.00 4.04
N ILE A 48 -6.47 0.61 4.48
CA ILE A 48 -6.28 -0.48 5.43
C ILE A 48 -7.03 -0.24 6.74
N SER A 49 -7.68 -1.28 7.27
CA SER A 49 -8.28 -1.29 8.60
C SER A 49 -7.67 -2.38 9.49
N PRO A 50 -7.83 -2.29 10.82
CA PRO A 50 -7.41 -3.35 11.75
C PRO A 50 -7.96 -4.74 11.42
N GLU A 51 -9.17 -4.82 10.86
CA GLU A 51 -9.80 -6.09 10.50
C GLU A 51 -9.07 -6.80 9.36
N ASP A 52 -8.48 -6.04 8.42
CA ASP A 52 -7.70 -6.62 7.33
C ASP A 52 -6.42 -7.24 7.86
N LEU A 53 -5.75 -6.54 8.79
CA LEU A 53 -4.54 -7.05 9.44
C LEU A 53 -4.82 -8.33 10.22
N GLN A 54 -5.97 -8.40 10.90
CA GLN A 54 -6.40 -9.61 11.59
C GLN A 54 -6.65 -10.77 10.61
N LYS A 55 -7.36 -10.52 9.51
CA LYS A 55 -7.58 -11.52 8.44
C LYS A 55 -6.29 -11.96 7.76
N TYR A 56 -5.32 -11.05 7.65
CA TYR A 56 -3.98 -11.33 7.13
C TYR A 56 -3.16 -12.24 8.06
N GLY A 57 -3.48 -12.27 9.36
CA GLY A 57 -2.84 -13.17 10.34
C GLY A 57 -2.20 -12.46 11.53
N PHE A 58 -2.37 -11.16 11.69
CA PHE A 58 -1.93 -10.46 12.90
C PHE A 58 -2.84 -10.75 14.09
N ILE A 59 -2.26 -10.88 15.27
CA ILE A 59 -3.01 -11.01 16.52
C ILE A 59 -3.54 -9.63 16.98
N PRO A 60 -4.75 -9.55 17.57
CA PRO A 60 -5.37 -8.28 17.98
C PRO A 60 -4.52 -7.44 18.95
N GLU A 61 -3.79 -8.09 19.85
CA GLU A 61 -2.94 -7.44 20.85
C GLU A 61 -1.78 -6.67 20.21
N LEU A 62 -1.27 -7.17 19.08
CA LEU A 62 -0.20 -6.51 18.33
C LEU A 62 -0.74 -5.33 17.51
N ILE A 63 -1.90 -5.51 16.88
CA ILE A 63 -2.57 -4.45 16.12
C ILE A 63 -2.93 -3.28 17.05
N GLY A 64 -3.43 -3.55 18.25
CA GLY A 64 -3.74 -2.53 19.25
C GLY A 64 -2.53 -1.73 19.75
N ARG A 65 -1.30 -2.25 19.59
CA ARG A 65 -0.05 -1.54 19.92
C ARG A 65 0.48 -0.70 18.75
N LEU A 66 -0.12 -0.80 17.56
CA LEU A 66 0.28 -0.10 16.34
C LEU A 66 -0.87 0.81 15.85
N PRO A 67 -1.14 1.94 16.54
CA PRO A 67 -2.27 2.81 16.22
C PRO A 67 -2.09 3.64 14.94
N ILE A 68 -0.86 3.72 14.41
CA ILE A 68 -0.52 4.55 13.25
C ILE A 68 -0.06 3.63 12.12
N ASN A 69 -0.81 3.66 11.02
CA ASN A 69 -0.51 2.91 9.81
C ASN A 69 -0.19 3.88 8.67
N ILE A 70 0.84 3.58 7.89
CA ILE A 70 1.25 4.38 6.73
C ILE A 70 1.50 3.42 5.58
N SER A 71 0.93 3.74 4.42
CA SER A 71 1.07 2.94 3.20
C SER A 71 1.90 3.70 2.17
N PHE A 72 2.90 3.02 1.61
CA PHE A 72 3.77 3.58 0.57
C PHE A 72 3.20 3.31 -0.81
N ASN A 73 3.35 4.28 -1.71
CA ASN A 73 3.03 4.08 -3.12
C ASN A 73 4.14 3.27 -3.81
N HIS A 74 3.79 2.58 -4.89
CA HIS A 74 4.77 1.99 -5.78
C HIS A 74 5.69 3.06 -6.38
N LEU A 75 6.93 2.65 -6.66
CA LEU A 75 7.90 3.50 -7.34
C LEU A 75 7.55 3.60 -8.82
N ASP A 76 7.34 4.83 -9.30
CA ASP A 76 7.21 5.11 -10.72
C ASP A 76 8.59 5.39 -11.35
N LYS A 77 8.62 5.52 -12.67
CA LYS A 77 9.86 5.83 -13.41
C LYS A 77 10.54 7.09 -12.89
N ASN A 78 9.77 8.14 -12.56
CA ASN A 78 10.33 9.39 -12.08
C ASN A 78 10.93 9.22 -10.69
N ALA A 79 10.26 8.51 -9.78
CA ALA A 79 10.81 8.18 -8.46
C ALA A 79 12.11 7.38 -8.58
N LEU A 80 12.19 6.40 -9.49
CA LEU A 80 13.42 5.64 -9.72
C LEU A 80 14.56 6.55 -10.20
N ILE A 81 14.30 7.46 -11.14
CA ILE A 81 15.31 8.43 -11.60
C ILE A 81 15.80 9.28 -10.42
N LYS A 82 14.90 9.76 -9.56
CA LYS A 82 15.27 10.51 -8.35
C LYS A 82 16.15 9.68 -7.41
N VAL A 83 15.77 8.45 -7.11
CA VAL A 83 16.55 7.52 -6.26
C VAL A 83 17.96 7.32 -6.81
N LEU A 84 18.13 7.25 -8.12
CA LEU A 84 19.43 7.08 -8.77
C LEU A 84 20.30 8.34 -8.80
N THR A 85 19.72 9.53 -8.69
CA THR A 85 20.42 10.81 -8.96
C THR A 85 20.52 11.73 -7.75
N GLU A 86 19.41 11.97 -7.05
CA GLU A 86 19.27 13.01 -6.02
C GLU A 86 19.93 12.68 -4.68
N PRO A 87 19.73 11.49 -4.06
CA PRO A 87 20.17 11.26 -2.69
C PRO A 87 21.69 11.43 -2.54
N LYS A 88 22.14 11.79 -1.34
CA LYS A 88 23.57 11.96 -1.05
C LYS A 88 24.38 10.72 -1.43
N ASN A 89 23.81 9.55 -1.16
CA ASN A 89 24.39 8.24 -1.47
C ASN A 89 23.71 7.58 -2.68
N SER A 90 23.38 8.34 -3.73
CA SER A 90 22.78 7.79 -4.94
C SER A 90 23.75 6.91 -5.72
N LEU A 91 23.24 5.89 -6.43
CA LEU A 91 24.08 4.95 -7.18
C LEU A 91 25.00 5.65 -8.18
N ILE A 92 24.50 6.67 -8.90
CA ILE A 92 25.33 7.43 -9.86
C ILE A 92 26.48 8.15 -9.16
N LYS A 93 26.25 8.73 -7.98
CA LYS A 93 27.32 9.39 -7.20
C LYS A 93 28.34 8.36 -6.69
N GLN A 94 27.88 7.18 -6.25
CA GLN A 94 28.76 6.10 -5.82
C GLN A 94 29.67 5.61 -6.96
N TYR A 95 29.10 5.33 -8.15
CA TYR A 95 29.89 4.90 -9.31
C TYR A 95 30.86 5.97 -9.79
N LYS A 96 30.47 7.25 -9.79
CA LYS A 96 31.37 8.37 -10.13
C LYS A 96 32.56 8.48 -9.18
N ASN A 97 32.37 8.15 -7.90
CA ASN A 97 33.45 8.14 -6.92
C ASN A 97 34.36 6.92 -7.07
N TYR A 98 33.81 5.74 -7.38
CA TYR A 98 34.58 4.50 -7.52
C TYR A 98 35.44 4.46 -8.79
N LEU A 99 34.98 5.07 -9.88
CA LEU A 99 35.67 5.12 -11.17
C LEU A 99 36.63 6.32 -11.33
N ARG A 100 36.81 7.11 -10.27
CA ARG A 100 37.72 8.25 -10.23
C ARG A 100 38.98 7.87 -9.47
#